data_AF-A0A1D9QDN4-F1
#
_entry.id   AF-A0A1D9QDN4-F1
#
_cell.length_a   1.000
_cell.length_b   1.000
_cell.length_c   1.000
_cell.angle_alpha   90.00
_cell.angle_beta   90.00
_cell.angle_gamma   90.00
#
_symmetry.space_group_name_H-M   'P 1'
#
loop_
_entity.id
_entity.type
_entity.pdbx_description
1 polymer ?
#
loop_
_entity_poly.entity_id
_entity_poly.type
_entity_poly.pdbx_seq_one_letter_code
_entity_poly.pdbx_strand_id
1 'polypeptide(L)'
;MSSNNETGDRFHEGKENSHLALDSKDERTIANKLAREEQRENEPEEMSKEDRAAKKDATLPAKMHGNEPSRGATIDQQLREEEEAELKNKGKA
;
A
#
# COMPACT_ATOMS: atom_id res chain seq x y z
N MET A 1 -15.72 21.45 -34.87
CA MET A 1 -14.37 21.09 -34.41
C MET A 1 -14.43 19.67 -33.89
N SER A 2 -14.09 18.70 -34.75
CA SER A 2 -14.03 17.28 -34.37
C SER A 2 -12.71 17.03 -33.66
N SER A 3 -12.75 16.85 -32.34
CA SER A 3 -11.60 16.37 -31.59
C SER A 3 -11.61 14.85 -31.66
N ASN A 4 -10.64 14.30 -32.39
CA ASN A 4 -10.42 12.89 -32.62
C ASN A 4 -9.88 12.26 -31.32
N ASN A 5 -10.64 11.34 -30.72
CA ASN A 5 -10.22 10.56 -29.55
C ASN A 5 -9.25 9.45 -30.00
N GLU A 6 -7.98 9.77 -30.26
CA GLU A 6 -6.92 8.81 -30.64
C GLU A 6 -6.01 8.43 -29.46
N THR A 7 -6.59 8.23 -28.27
CA THR A 7 -5.82 7.81 -27.07
C THR A 7 -6.06 6.36 -26.66
N GLY A 8 -6.96 5.63 -27.32
CA GLY A 8 -7.33 4.26 -26.96
C GLY A 8 -6.23 3.21 -27.16
N ASP A 9 -5.38 3.36 -28.18
CA ASP A 9 -4.41 2.33 -28.57
C ASP A 9 -3.01 2.49 -27.97
N ARG A 10 -2.75 3.59 -27.24
CA ARG A 10 -1.39 3.93 -26.77
C ARG A 10 -0.98 3.12 -25.54
N PHE A 11 -1.94 2.49 -24.86
CA PHE A 11 -1.71 1.66 -23.69
C PHE A 11 -2.36 0.31 -23.93
N HIS A 12 -1.55 -0.72 -24.18
CA HIS A 12 -2.04 -2.09 -24.13
C HIS A 12 -2.21 -2.47 -22.65
N GLU A 13 -3.40 -2.93 -22.30
CA GLU A 13 -3.65 -3.51 -20.99
C GLU A 13 -2.69 -4.70 -20.78
N GLY A 14 -2.14 -4.81 -19.57
CA GLY A 14 -1.28 -5.93 -19.20
C GLY A 14 -2.04 -7.24 -19.36
N LYS A 15 -1.38 -8.28 -19.87
CA LYS A 15 -2.04 -9.57 -20.02
C LYS A 15 -2.38 -10.16 -18.65
N GLU A 16 -3.61 -10.65 -18.51
CA GLU A 16 -4.07 -11.43 -17.35
C GLU A 16 -3.02 -12.49 -16.97
N ASN A 17 -2.68 -12.55 -15.68
CA ASN A 17 -1.68 -13.47 -15.10
C ASN A 17 -0.19 -13.20 -15.42
N SER A 18 0.17 -12.03 -15.96
CA SER A 18 1.59 -11.69 -16.22
C SER A 18 2.48 -11.62 -14.96
N HIS A 19 1.88 -11.64 -13.76
CA HIS A 19 2.58 -11.54 -12.47
C HIS A 19 2.42 -12.80 -11.60
N LEU A 20 2.05 -13.95 -12.17
CA LEU A 20 1.98 -15.19 -11.40
C LEU A 20 3.36 -15.65 -10.95
N ALA A 21 3.54 -15.76 -9.63
CA ALA A 21 4.72 -16.33 -8.98
C ALA A 21 5.12 -17.71 -9.54
N LEU A 22 4.10 -18.55 -9.78
CA LEU A 22 4.23 -19.92 -10.26
C LEU A 22 3.71 -20.06 -11.70
N ASP A 23 4.08 -19.14 -12.59
CA ASP A 23 3.69 -19.23 -14.00
C ASP A 23 4.27 -20.52 -14.63
N SER A 24 3.41 -21.26 -15.33
CA SER A 24 3.78 -22.42 -16.14
C SER A 24 4.71 -22.07 -17.29
N LYS A 25 4.66 -20.83 -17.80
CA LYS A 25 5.51 -20.33 -18.89
C LYS A 25 6.82 -19.73 -18.43
N ASP A 26 7.03 -19.63 -17.13
CA ASP A 26 8.29 -19.18 -16.57
C ASP A 26 9.34 -20.29 -16.69
N GLU A 27 10.46 -19.95 -17.33
CA GLU A 27 11.57 -20.85 -17.65
C GLU A 27 12.46 -21.18 -16.44
N ARG A 28 12.24 -20.54 -15.29
CA ARG A 28 12.91 -20.91 -14.03
C ARG A 28 12.54 -22.34 -13.62
N THR A 29 13.52 -23.09 -13.11
CA THR A 29 13.26 -24.42 -12.52
C THR A 29 12.31 -24.32 -11.33
N ILE A 30 11.53 -25.38 -11.06
CA ILE A 30 10.58 -25.45 -9.93
C ILE A 30 11.26 -25.13 -8.60
N ALA A 31 12.47 -25.65 -8.37
CA ALA A 31 13.25 -25.38 -7.15
C ALA A 31 13.53 -23.88 -6.97
N ASN A 32 13.92 -23.18 -8.05
CA ASN A 32 14.18 -21.74 -8.01
C ASN A 32 12.92 -20.90 -7.82
N LYS A 33 11.77 -21.35 -8.35
CA LYS A 33 10.47 -20.69 -8.13
C LYS A 33 10.08 -20.77 -6.65
N LEU A 34 10.14 -21.97 -6.08
CA LEU A 34 9.82 -22.21 -4.66
C LEU A 34 10.76 -21.41 -3.74
N ALA A 35 12.07 -21.46 -3.98
CA ALA A 35 13.04 -20.70 -3.20
C ALA A 35 12.79 -19.18 -3.23
N ARG A 36 12.34 -18.63 -4.36
CA ARG A 36 11.97 -17.20 -4.46
C ARG A 36 10.72 -16.87 -3.66
N GLU A 37 9.69 -17.72 -3.71
CA GLU A 37 8.46 -17.48 -2.94
C GLU A 37 8.70 -17.62 -1.44
N GLU A 38 9.48 -18.61 -0.99
CA GLU A 38 9.89 -18.74 0.42
C GLU A 38 10.66 -17.50 0.91
N GLN A 39 11.53 -16.93 0.07
CA GLN A 39 12.22 -15.67 0.40
C GLN A 39 11.23 -14.52 0.51
N ARG A 40 10.26 -14.44 -0.41
CA ARG A 40 9.26 -13.38 -0.46
C ARG A 40 8.32 -13.38 0.74
N GLU A 41 7.96 -14.54 1.28
CA GLU A 41 7.17 -14.61 2.53
C GLU A 41 7.89 -14.00 3.73
N ASN A 42 9.23 -14.04 3.71
CA ASN A 42 10.07 -13.49 4.76
C ASN A 42 10.56 -12.06 4.48
N GLU A 43 10.31 -11.54 3.27
CA GLU A 43 10.62 -10.15 2.93
C GLU A 43 9.59 -9.24 3.62
N PRO A 44 10.04 -8.20 4.36
CA PRO A 44 9.12 -7.20 4.85
C PRO A 44 8.43 -6.56 3.65
N GLU A 45 7.11 -6.41 3.70
CA GLU A 45 6.39 -5.65 2.68
C GLU A 45 7.08 -4.28 2.53
N GLU A 46 7.54 -3.99 1.31
CA GLU A 46 8.14 -2.72 0.91
C GLU A 46 7.07 -1.63 1.01
N MET A 47 6.79 -1.17 2.23
CA MET A 47 5.87 -0.08 2.47
C MET A 47 6.50 1.21 1.95
N SER A 48 5.73 1.97 1.18
CA SER A 48 6.12 3.32 0.78
C SER A 48 6.34 4.21 2.01
N LYS A 49 6.99 5.36 1.81
CA LYS A 49 7.22 6.31 2.90
C LYS A 49 5.87 6.85 3.42
N GLU A 50 4.92 7.00 2.51
CA GLU A 50 3.56 7.44 2.73
C GLU A 50 2.78 6.40 3.55
N ASP A 51 2.88 5.11 3.24
CA ASP A 51 2.23 4.03 4.00
C ASP A 51 2.77 3.95 5.43
N ARG A 52 4.10 4.10 5.58
CA ARG A 52 4.73 4.17 6.91
C ARG A 52 4.26 5.38 7.69
N ALA A 53 4.04 6.51 7.02
CA ALA A 53 3.53 7.72 7.66
C ALA A 53 2.06 7.54 8.10
N ALA A 54 1.22 6.97 7.24
CA ALA A 54 -0.19 6.69 7.51
C ALA A 54 -0.38 5.76 8.72
N LYS A 55 0.47 4.72 8.85
CA LYS A 55 0.46 3.81 10.01
C LYS A 55 0.76 4.52 11.33
N LYS A 56 1.55 5.60 11.31
CA LYS A 56 1.88 6.38 12.51
C LYS A 56 0.78 7.38 12.84
N ASP A 57 0.38 8.18 11.86
CA ASP A 57 -0.65 9.21 12.01
C ASP A 57 -1.41 9.33 10.68
N ALA A 58 -2.75 9.24 10.75
CA ALA A 58 -3.59 9.28 9.55
C ALA A 58 -3.49 10.61 8.80
N THR A 59 -3.11 11.70 9.46
CA THR A 59 -3.01 13.04 8.89
C THR A 59 -1.67 13.32 8.21
N LEU A 60 -0.63 12.51 8.46
CA LEU A 60 0.71 12.75 7.93
C LEU A 60 0.82 12.69 6.40
N PRO A 61 0.21 11.73 5.68
CA PRO A 61 0.30 11.69 4.23
C PRO A 61 -0.17 13.01 3.59
N ALA A 62 -1.28 13.57 4.07
CA ALA A 62 -1.79 14.86 3.59
C ALA A 62 -0.81 16.01 3.89
N LYS A 63 -0.30 16.08 5.13
CA LYS A 63 0.69 17.09 5.55
C LYS A 63 1.99 17.01 4.75
N MET A 64 2.47 15.79 4.43
CA MET A 64 3.67 15.58 3.62
C MET A 64 3.54 16.15 2.21
N HIS A 65 2.33 16.13 1.65
CA HIS A 65 2.03 16.72 0.35
C HIS A 65 1.61 18.21 0.44
N GLY A 66 1.62 18.81 1.63
CA GLY A 66 1.21 20.20 1.84
C GLY A 66 -0.30 20.44 1.77
N ASN A 67 -1.11 19.37 1.85
CA ASN A 67 -2.55 19.43 1.79
C ASN A 67 -3.18 19.39 3.19
N GLU A 68 -4.41 19.89 3.30
CA GLU A 68 -5.20 19.73 4.52
C GLU A 68 -5.66 18.26 4.66
N PRO A 69 -5.52 17.63 5.84
CA PRO A 69 -6.00 16.27 6.06
C PRO A 69 -7.53 16.20 5.94
N SER A 70 -8.02 15.05 5.46
CA SER A 70 -9.46 14.83 5.35
C SER A 70 -10.12 14.78 6.73
N ARG A 71 -11.42 15.10 6.79
CA ARG A 71 -12.19 15.00 8.05
C ARG A 71 -12.10 13.60 8.67
N GLY A 72 -12.11 12.55 7.86
CA GLY A 72 -11.97 11.17 8.33
C GLY A 72 -10.59 10.92 8.96
N ALA A 73 -9.51 11.32 8.28
CA ALA A 73 -8.16 11.16 8.80
C ALA A 73 -7.93 11.89 10.13
N THR A 74 -8.55 13.06 10.32
CA THR A 74 -8.53 13.79 11.58
C THR A 74 -9.26 13.04 12.70
N ILE A 75 -10.44 12.48 12.41
CA ILE A 75 -11.22 11.70 13.39
C ILE A 75 -10.47 10.42 13.77
N ASP A 76 -9.90 9.72 12.80
CA ASP A 76 -9.12 8.48 13.04
C ASP A 76 -7.88 8.74 13.90
N GLN A 77 -7.31 9.94 13.81
CA GLN A 77 -6.19 10.35 14.65
C GLN A 77 -6.65 10.70 16.07
N GLN A 78 -7.75 11.45 16.21
CA GLN A 78 -8.33 11.78 17.50
C GLN A 78 -8.73 10.53 18.30
N LEU A 79 -9.40 9.58 17.64
CA LEU A 79 -9.82 8.33 18.28
C LEU A 79 -8.62 7.54 18.80
N ARG A 80 -7.54 7.45 18.02
CA ARG A 80 -6.29 6.80 18.46
C ARG A 80 -5.68 7.46 19.70
N GLU A 81 -5.65 8.79 19.73
CA GLU A 81 -5.10 9.55 20.86
C GLU A 81 -5.96 9.37 22.12
N GLU A 82 -7.28 9.36 21.97
CA GLU A 82 -8.24 9.09 23.06
C GLU A 82 -8.06 7.67 23.61
N GLU A 83 -8.01 6.66 22.73
CA GLU A 83 -7.78 5.26 23.11
C GLU A 83 -6.44 5.08 23.83
N GLU A 84 -5.36 5.69 23.33
CA GLU A 84 -4.04 5.62 23.97
C GLU A 84 -4.03 6.30 25.35
N ALA A 85 -4.74 7.44 25.50
CA ALA A 85 -4.90 8.12 26.77
C ALA A 85 -5.69 7.28 27.78
N GLU A 86 -6.78 6.65 27.34
CA GLU A 86 -7.54 5.71 28.17
C GLU A 86 -6.70 4.51 28.60
N LEU A 87 -5.93 3.92 27.70
CA LEU A 87 -5.07 2.78 27.99
C LEU A 87 -4.01 3.13 29.04
N LYS A 88 -3.41 4.33 28.92
CA LYS A 88 -2.46 4.87 29.90
C LYS A 88 -3.12 5.11 31.27
N ASN A 89 -4.38 5.53 31.30
CA ASN A 89 -5.11 5.72 32.55
C ASN A 89 -5.50 4.37 33.18
N LYS A 90 -5.93 3.39 32.38
CA LYS A 90 -6.25 2.03 32.85
C LYS A 90 -5.01 1.28 33.36
N GLY A 91 -3.85 1.45 32.73
CA GLY A 91 -2.59 0.82 33.16
C GLY A 91 -1.91 1.44 34.37
N LYS A 92 -2.42 2.58 34.87
CA LYS A 92 -1.94 3.24 36.11
C LYS A 92 -2.77 2.87 37.35
N ALA A 93 -3.83 2.09 37.20
CA ALA A 93 -4.70 1.61 38.28
C ALA A 93 -4.27 0.24 38.80
#